data_AF-A0A752BEU0-F1
#
_entry.id   AF-A0A752BEU0-F1
#
_cell.length_a   1.000
_cell.length_b   1.000
_cell.length_c   1.000
_cell.angle_alpha   90.00
_cell.angle_beta   90.00
_cell.angle_gamma   90.00
#
_symmetry.space_group_name_H-M   'P 1'
#
loop_
_entity.id
_entity.type
_entity.pdbx_description
1 polymer ?
#
loop_
_entity_poly.entity_id
_entity_poly.type
_entity_poly.pdbx_seq_one_letter_code
_entity_poly.pdbx_strand_id
1 'polypeptide(L)'
;MSFLPVIMAGGTGSRLWPLSREYHPKQFLSVEGKLSMLQNTIKRLASLSTEEPVVICNDRHRFLVAEQLREIDKLANNIILEPVGRNTAPAIALAAFCALQNADNADPLLLVLAADHVIQDEIAFTKAVRHAEEYAANGKLVTFGIVPTHAETGYGYIRRGELIGNDAYAVAEFVEKPDIDTAGDYFKSGKYYWNSGMFLFRASSYLNE
;
A
#
# COMPACT_ATOMS: atom_id res chain seq x y z
N MET A 1 6.86 -15.81 -8.09
CA MET A 1 6.63 -16.13 -6.67
C MET A 1 5.20 -15.76 -6.31
N SER A 2 4.70 -16.16 -5.13
CA SER A 2 3.45 -15.60 -4.60
C SER A 2 3.78 -14.35 -3.77
N PHE A 3 2.93 -13.33 -3.82
CA PHE A 3 3.01 -12.18 -2.92
C PHE A 3 2.13 -12.42 -1.69
N LEU A 4 2.56 -11.92 -0.54
CA LEU A 4 1.69 -11.74 0.62
C LEU A 4 1.16 -10.30 0.61
N PRO A 5 -0.13 -10.07 0.28
CA PRO A 5 -0.70 -8.73 0.32
C PRO A 5 -0.83 -8.26 1.78
N VAL A 6 -0.32 -7.07 2.06
CA VAL A 6 -0.48 -6.40 3.36
C VAL A 6 -1.31 -5.14 3.15
N ILE A 7 -2.57 -5.19 3.59
CA ILE A 7 -3.55 -4.14 3.35
C ILE A 7 -3.69 -3.26 4.59
N MET A 8 -3.33 -2.00 4.43
CA MET A 8 -3.34 -0.98 5.48
C MET A 8 -4.73 -0.35 5.59
N ALA A 9 -5.50 -0.74 6.62
CA ALA A 9 -6.88 -0.30 6.85
C ALA A 9 -7.07 0.51 8.15
N GLY A 10 -6.01 1.18 8.63
CA GLY A 10 -6.01 1.93 9.91
C GLY A 10 -6.49 3.39 9.84
N GLY A 11 -6.73 3.95 8.65
CA GLY A 11 -7.14 5.35 8.51
C GLY A 11 -8.57 5.61 9.02
N THR A 12 -8.81 6.73 9.71
CA THR A 12 -10.16 7.13 10.15
C THR A 12 -10.94 7.88 9.06
N GLY A 13 -10.24 8.45 8.06
CA GLY A 13 -10.86 9.04 6.88
C GLY A 13 -11.52 10.39 7.07
N SER A 14 -11.14 11.18 8.08
CA SER A 14 -11.81 12.45 8.48
C SER A 14 -12.12 13.46 7.37
N ARG A 15 -11.42 13.41 6.22
CA ARG A 15 -11.63 14.29 5.07
C ARG A 15 -12.89 13.98 4.25
N LEU A 16 -13.49 12.80 4.40
CA LEU A 16 -14.74 12.43 3.71
C LEU A 16 -15.98 12.64 4.60
N TRP A 17 -15.90 13.46 5.64
CA TRP A 17 -17.07 13.82 6.43
C TRP A 17 -18.13 14.53 5.55
N PRO A 18 -19.44 14.20 5.64
CA PRO A 18 -20.09 13.35 6.65
C PRO A 18 -20.18 11.86 6.29
N LEU A 19 -19.65 11.43 5.14
CA LEU A 19 -19.71 10.04 4.68
C LEU A 19 -18.86 9.12 5.57
N SER A 20 -17.64 9.56 5.91
CA SER A 20 -16.80 8.85 6.89
C SER A 20 -17.14 9.28 8.32
N ARG A 21 -17.27 8.32 9.23
CA ARG A 21 -17.45 8.53 10.67
C ARG A 21 -16.38 7.76 11.45
N GLU A 22 -16.19 8.09 12.73
CA GLU A 22 -15.22 7.41 13.60
C GLU A 22 -15.40 5.87 13.60
N TYR A 23 -16.65 5.42 13.58
CA TYR A 23 -17.04 4.01 13.53
C TYR A 23 -17.32 3.48 12.12
N HIS A 24 -17.29 4.34 11.10
CA HIS A 24 -17.41 3.94 9.70
C HIS A 24 -16.37 4.66 8.81
N PRO A 25 -15.10 4.24 8.90
CA PRO A 25 -14.02 4.84 8.12
C PRO A 25 -14.18 4.76 6.61
N LYS A 26 -13.43 5.61 5.89
CA LYS A 26 -13.54 5.76 4.43
C LYS A 26 -13.32 4.49 3.62
N GLN A 27 -12.43 3.61 4.06
CA GLN A 27 -12.07 2.38 3.38
C GLN A 27 -13.25 1.39 3.28
N PHE A 28 -14.29 1.59 4.08
CA PHE A 28 -15.51 0.79 4.08
C PHE A 28 -16.65 1.43 3.28
N LEU A 29 -16.42 2.59 2.66
CA LEU A 29 -17.40 3.24 1.80
C LEU A 29 -17.35 2.64 0.39
N SER A 30 -18.52 2.39 -0.18
CA SER A 30 -18.67 2.08 -1.61
C SER A 30 -18.70 3.38 -2.41
N VAL A 31 -17.52 3.90 -2.77
CA VAL A 31 -17.39 5.12 -3.58
C VAL A 31 -17.58 4.83 -5.07
N GLU A 32 -17.13 3.66 -5.52
CA GLU A 32 -17.32 3.20 -6.90
C GLU A 32 -18.06 1.85 -6.88
N GLY A 33 -19.32 1.86 -7.34
CA GLY A 33 -20.12 0.65 -7.46
C GLY A 33 -20.63 0.10 -6.13
N LYS A 34 -20.64 -1.23 -6.00
CA LYS A 34 -21.25 -1.94 -4.87
C LYS A 34 -20.26 -2.31 -3.77
N LEU A 35 -19.01 -2.54 -4.12
CA LEU A 35 -17.96 -2.97 -3.20
C LEU A 35 -17.35 -1.78 -2.47
N SER A 36 -16.89 -2.00 -1.24
CA SER A 36 -16.10 -1.01 -0.51
C SER A 36 -14.71 -0.82 -1.12
N MET A 37 -14.01 0.26 -0.75
CA MET A 37 -12.62 0.45 -1.19
C MET A 37 -11.69 -0.71 -0.77
N LEU A 38 -11.87 -1.24 0.44
CA LEU A 38 -11.14 -2.41 0.91
C LEU A 38 -11.40 -3.63 0.02
N GLN A 39 -12.67 -3.91 -0.27
CA GLN A 39 -13.05 -5.04 -1.12
C GLN A 39 -12.55 -4.85 -2.55
N ASN A 40 -12.63 -3.64 -3.10
CA ASN A 40 -12.06 -3.31 -4.41
C ASN A 40 -10.54 -3.51 -4.43
N THR A 41 -9.83 -3.12 -3.37
CA THR A 41 -8.38 -3.32 -3.24
C THR A 41 -8.02 -4.80 -3.26
N ILE A 42 -8.75 -5.64 -2.53
CA ILE A 42 -8.54 -7.10 -2.53
C ILE A 42 -8.87 -7.71 -3.89
N LYS A 43 -10.02 -7.34 -4.47
CA LYS A 43 -10.46 -7.88 -5.76
C LYS A 43 -9.48 -7.58 -6.89
N ARG A 44 -8.85 -6.41 -6.89
CA ARG A 44 -7.82 -6.01 -7.86
C ARG A 44 -6.63 -6.96 -7.90
N LEU A 45 -6.36 -7.69 -6.82
CA LEU A 45 -5.26 -8.64 -6.72
C LEU A 45 -5.53 -9.96 -7.44
N ALA A 46 -6.76 -10.21 -7.93
CA ALA A 46 -7.13 -11.48 -8.56
C ALA A 46 -6.28 -11.85 -9.79
N SER A 47 -5.64 -10.87 -10.45
CA SER A 47 -4.76 -11.10 -11.60
C SER A 47 -3.29 -11.37 -11.22
N LEU A 48 -2.96 -11.36 -9.93
CA LEU A 48 -1.64 -11.64 -9.36
C LEU A 48 -1.67 -13.00 -8.65
N SER A 49 -0.51 -13.66 -8.57
CA SER A 49 -0.33 -14.83 -7.71
C SER A 49 -0.15 -14.33 -6.28
N THR A 50 -1.17 -14.44 -5.43
CA THR A 50 -1.11 -13.98 -4.05
C THR A 50 -1.55 -15.05 -3.06
N GLU A 51 -0.99 -14.99 -1.87
CA GLU A 51 -1.54 -15.63 -0.68
C GLU A 51 -2.83 -14.92 -0.23
N GLU A 52 -3.47 -15.43 0.82
CA GLU A 52 -4.58 -14.71 1.43
C GLU A 52 -4.09 -13.38 2.04
N PRO A 53 -4.82 -12.27 1.83
CA PRO A 53 -4.35 -10.94 2.21
C PRO A 53 -4.34 -10.79 3.73
N VAL A 54 -3.30 -10.17 4.29
CA VAL A 54 -3.27 -9.73 5.69
C VAL A 54 -3.81 -8.31 5.76
N VAL A 55 -4.84 -8.08 6.57
CA VAL A 55 -5.40 -6.75 6.78
C VAL A 55 -4.99 -6.24 8.16
N ILE A 56 -4.38 -5.05 8.20
CA ILE A 56 -4.02 -4.38 9.46
C ILE A 56 -5.03 -3.28 9.73
N CYS A 57 -5.67 -3.32 10.88
CA CYS A 57 -6.63 -2.30 11.29
C CYS A 57 -6.58 -2.03 12.79
N ASN A 58 -7.22 -0.93 13.22
CA ASN A 58 -7.37 -0.66 14.63
C ASN A 58 -8.36 -1.66 15.28
N ASP A 59 -8.12 -2.06 16.54
CA ASP A 59 -8.99 -2.98 17.29
C ASP A 59 -10.47 -2.56 17.28
N ARG A 60 -10.75 -1.24 17.27
CA ARG A 60 -12.12 -0.69 17.22
C ARG A 60 -12.86 -1.04 15.91
N HIS A 61 -12.14 -1.40 14.84
CA HIS A 61 -12.71 -1.74 13.53
C HIS A 61 -12.67 -3.25 13.23
N ARG A 62 -12.27 -4.10 14.18
CA ARG A 62 -12.09 -5.55 13.97
C ARG A 62 -13.30 -6.26 13.34
N PHE A 63 -14.51 -5.94 13.83
CA PHE A 63 -15.73 -6.60 13.36
C PHE A 63 -16.11 -6.14 11.95
N LEU A 64 -15.90 -4.86 11.66
CA LEU A 64 -16.19 -4.28 10.35
C LEU A 64 -15.25 -4.86 9.29
N VAL A 65 -13.94 -4.94 9.58
CA VAL A 65 -12.98 -5.60 8.68
C VAL A 65 -13.34 -7.07 8.48
N ALA A 66 -13.69 -7.79 9.55
CA ALA A 66 -14.05 -9.20 9.45
C ALA A 66 -15.31 -9.43 8.60
N GLU A 67 -16.33 -8.57 8.74
CA GLU A 67 -17.55 -8.61 7.92
C GLU A 67 -17.23 -8.32 6.45
N GLN A 68 -16.45 -7.29 6.16
CA GLN A 68 -16.05 -6.91 4.81
C GLN A 68 -15.27 -8.02 4.08
N LEU A 69 -14.38 -8.71 4.80
CA LEU A 69 -13.67 -9.87 4.28
C LEU A 69 -14.59 -11.08 4.08
N ARG A 70 -15.55 -11.28 4.99
CA ARG A 70 -16.52 -12.38 4.89
C ARG A 70 -17.43 -12.22 3.67
N GLU A 71 -17.88 -11.01 3.38
CA GLU A 71 -18.74 -10.70 2.22
C GLU A 71 -18.11 -11.05 0.86
N ILE A 72 -16.79 -11.20 0.81
CA ILE A 72 -16.05 -11.55 -0.41
C ILE A 72 -15.30 -12.89 -0.28
N ASP A 73 -15.66 -13.72 0.70
CA ASP A 73 -15.04 -15.04 0.96
C ASP A 73 -13.52 -14.98 1.18
N LYS A 74 -13.04 -13.92 1.85
CA LYS A 74 -11.63 -13.67 2.18
C LYS A 74 -11.32 -13.60 3.67
N LEU A 75 -12.30 -13.88 4.52
CA LEU A 75 -12.09 -13.94 5.97
C LEU A 75 -11.38 -15.25 6.34
N ALA A 76 -10.19 -15.12 6.92
CA ALA A 76 -9.43 -16.20 7.52
C ALA A 76 -8.85 -15.73 8.87
N ASN A 77 -7.70 -16.27 9.29
CA ASN A 77 -6.92 -15.77 10.42
C ASN A 77 -5.94 -14.67 9.97
N ASN A 78 -6.42 -13.71 9.18
CA ASN A 78 -5.62 -12.79 8.40
C ASN A 78 -5.85 -11.31 8.77
N ILE A 79 -6.25 -11.04 10.01
CA ILE A 79 -6.45 -9.68 10.53
C ILE A 79 -5.46 -9.42 11.67
N ILE A 80 -4.67 -8.36 11.54
CA ILE A 80 -3.77 -7.86 12.58
C ILE A 80 -4.44 -6.62 13.22
N LEU A 81 -4.62 -6.67 14.54
CA LEU A 81 -5.27 -5.61 15.30
C LEU A 81 -4.23 -4.70 15.97
N GLU A 82 -4.24 -3.43 15.62
CA GLU A 82 -3.46 -2.40 16.30
C GLU A 82 -4.25 -1.86 17.50
N PRO A 83 -3.71 -1.93 18.74
CA PRO A 83 -4.36 -1.32 19.89
C PRO A 83 -4.34 0.21 19.81
N VAL A 84 -3.30 0.77 19.19
CA VAL A 84 -3.09 2.21 19.00
C VAL A 84 -2.45 2.41 17.64
N GLY A 85 -2.98 3.35 16.84
CA GLY A 85 -2.38 3.69 15.55
C GLY A 85 -0.99 4.31 15.73
N ARG A 86 0.03 3.72 15.09
CA ARG A 86 1.42 4.19 15.12
C ARG A 86 1.97 4.53 13.72
N ASN A 87 1.08 4.82 12.78
CA ASN A 87 1.37 5.02 11.35
C ASN A 87 1.86 3.76 10.63
N THR A 88 2.25 3.92 9.38
CA THR A 88 2.46 2.83 8.42
C THR A 88 3.65 1.93 8.75
N ALA A 89 4.79 2.50 9.16
CA ALA A 89 6.01 1.71 9.35
C ALA A 89 5.88 0.64 10.46
N PRO A 90 5.42 0.95 11.69
CA PRO A 90 5.24 -0.08 12.72
C PRO A 90 4.24 -1.18 12.33
N ALA A 91 3.19 -0.82 11.59
CA ALA A 91 2.21 -1.78 11.09
C ALA A 91 2.83 -2.73 10.05
N ILE A 92 3.60 -2.22 9.09
CA ILE A 92 4.35 -3.06 8.14
C ILE A 92 5.34 -3.96 8.87
N ALA A 93 6.07 -3.44 9.86
CA ALA A 93 7.02 -4.22 10.66
C ALA A 93 6.34 -5.40 11.35
N LEU A 94 5.16 -5.17 11.95
CA LEU A 94 4.37 -6.22 12.57
C LEU A 94 3.94 -7.29 11.56
N ALA A 95 3.47 -6.89 10.37
CA ALA A 95 3.15 -7.84 9.30
C ALA A 95 4.37 -8.61 8.82
N ALA A 96 5.55 -7.99 8.71
CA ALA A 96 6.78 -8.66 8.32
C ALA A 96 7.22 -9.71 9.33
N PHE A 97 7.16 -9.40 10.64
CA PHE A 97 7.43 -10.39 11.69
C PHE A 97 6.45 -11.56 11.64
N CYS A 98 5.15 -11.29 11.52
CA CYS A 98 4.14 -12.34 11.41
C CYS A 98 4.35 -13.20 10.15
N ALA A 99 4.70 -12.58 9.03
CA ALA A 99 4.95 -13.29 7.78
C ALA A 99 6.13 -14.25 7.91
N LEU A 100 7.26 -13.80 8.49
CA LEU A 100 8.42 -14.66 8.71
C LEU A 100 8.14 -15.80 9.69
N GLN A 101 7.34 -15.57 10.73
CA GLN A 101 6.97 -16.61 11.70
C GLN A 101 6.11 -17.72 11.08
N ASN A 102 5.28 -17.39 10.09
CA ASN A 102 4.34 -18.33 9.47
C ASN A 102 4.89 -19.01 8.20
N ALA A 103 6.07 -18.61 7.72
CA ALA A 103 6.55 -18.97 6.38
C ALA A 103 7.46 -20.22 6.34
N ASP A 104 7.53 -21.06 7.39
CA ASP A 104 8.33 -22.30 7.42
C ASP A 104 9.76 -22.16 6.84
N ASN A 105 10.51 -21.17 7.32
CA ASN A 105 11.86 -20.77 6.83
C ASN A 105 11.92 -20.12 5.43
N ALA A 106 10.79 -19.67 4.87
CA ALA A 106 10.78 -18.81 3.70
C ALA A 106 10.83 -17.31 4.08
N ASP A 107 11.15 -16.48 3.09
CA ASP A 107 11.20 -15.02 3.22
C ASP A 107 10.22 -14.39 2.21
N PRO A 108 8.97 -14.14 2.62
CA PRO A 108 7.88 -13.76 1.73
C PRO A 108 8.05 -12.33 1.18
N LEU A 109 7.55 -12.12 -0.03
CA LEU A 109 7.45 -10.79 -0.64
C LEU A 109 6.16 -10.11 -0.19
N LEU A 110 6.29 -9.01 0.54
CA LEU A 110 5.18 -8.23 1.07
C LEU A 110 4.76 -7.17 0.06
N LEU A 111 3.55 -7.29 -0.48
CA LEU A 111 2.93 -6.25 -1.30
C LEU A 111 2.06 -5.35 -0.41
N VAL A 112 2.59 -4.20 -0.02
CA VAL A 112 1.91 -3.25 0.87
C VAL A 112 0.99 -2.34 0.08
N LEU A 113 -0.27 -2.26 0.48
CA LEU A 113 -1.33 -1.53 -0.21
C LEU A 113 -2.15 -0.72 0.80
N ALA A 114 -2.54 0.50 0.44
CA ALA A 114 -3.55 1.24 1.19
C ALA A 114 -4.96 0.73 0.82
N ALA A 115 -5.83 0.54 1.82
CA ALA A 115 -7.18 0.02 1.62
C ALA A 115 -8.13 1.01 0.91
N ASP A 116 -7.72 2.26 0.77
CA ASP A 116 -8.54 3.41 0.39
C ASP A 116 -8.10 4.07 -0.93
N HIS A 117 -7.25 3.40 -1.71
CA HIS A 117 -6.85 3.86 -3.03
C HIS A 117 -7.75 3.32 -4.14
N VAL A 118 -8.24 4.25 -4.97
CA VAL A 118 -8.94 3.95 -6.22
C VAL A 118 -7.90 3.86 -7.34
N ILE A 119 -7.77 2.68 -7.95
CA ILE A 119 -6.92 2.45 -9.13
C ILE A 119 -7.81 1.83 -10.20
N GLN A 120 -8.04 2.58 -11.28
CA GLN A 120 -8.95 2.19 -12.36
C GLN A 120 -8.26 1.31 -13.41
N ASP A 121 -6.98 1.54 -13.69
CA ASP A 121 -6.21 0.73 -14.63
C ASP A 121 -5.56 -0.46 -13.93
N GLU A 122 -6.34 -1.53 -13.76
CA GLU A 122 -5.89 -2.77 -13.11
C GLU A 122 -4.79 -3.50 -13.91
N ILE A 123 -4.76 -3.30 -15.23
CA ILE A 123 -3.75 -3.89 -16.12
C ILE A 123 -2.39 -3.22 -15.89
N ALA A 124 -2.37 -1.88 -15.86
CA ALA A 124 -1.17 -1.12 -15.54
C ALA A 124 -0.67 -1.42 -14.14
N PHE A 125 -1.57 -1.50 -13.15
CA PHE A 125 -1.24 -1.92 -11.78
C PHE A 125 -0.55 -3.30 -11.76
N THR A 126 -1.17 -4.30 -12.39
CA THR A 126 -0.63 -5.68 -12.42
C THR A 126 0.74 -5.72 -13.08
N LYS A 127 0.93 -4.98 -14.19
CA LYS A 127 2.23 -4.86 -14.87
C LYS A 127 3.29 -4.23 -13.97
N ALA A 128 2.94 -3.14 -13.27
CA ALA A 128 3.86 -2.47 -12.36
C ALA A 128 4.30 -3.39 -11.20
N VAL A 129 3.36 -4.11 -10.57
CA VAL A 129 3.68 -5.05 -9.48
C VAL A 129 4.58 -6.19 -9.96
N ARG A 130 4.28 -6.80 -11.13
CA ARG A 130 5.12 -7.85 -11.71
C ARG A 130 6.51 -7.36 -12.08
N HIS A 131 6.62 -6.13 -12.57
CA HIS A 131 7.92 -5.52 -12.86
C HIS A 131 8.74 -5.29 -11.58
N ALA A 132 8.09 -4.87 -10.49
CA ALA A 132 8.73 -4.67 -9.20
C ALA A 132 9.22 -5.98 -8.54
N GLU A 133 8.64 -7.13 -8.89
CA GLU A 133 8.97 -8.44 -8.30
C GLU A 133 10.45 -8.76 -8.39
N GLU A 134 11.08 -8.52 -9.54
CA GLU A 134 12.50 -8.83 -9.75
C GLU A 134 13.40 -8.04 -8.79
N TYR A 135 13.16 -6.74 -8.62
CA TYR A 135 13.97 -5.90 -7.74
C TYR A 135 13.75 -6.25 -6.27
N ALA A 136 12.50 -6.48 -5.86
CA ALA A 136 12.16 -6.87 -4.50
C ALA A 136 12.74 -8.26 -4.15
N ALA A 137 12.68 -9.21 -5.08
CA ALA A 137 13.33 -10.52 -4.96
C ALA A 137 14.87 -10.44 -5.00
N ASN A 138 15.45 -9.30 -5.33
CA ASN A 138 16.88 -9.05 -5.19
C ASN A 138 17.21 -8.14 -3.99
N GLY A 139 16.29 -8.06 -3.02
CA GLY A 139 16.50 -7.40 -1.73
C GLY A 139 16.33 -5.88 -1.75
N LYS A 140 15.72 -5.31 -2.79
CA LYS A 140 15.41 -3.87 -2.84
C LYS A 140 14.06 -3.59 -2.17
N LEU A 141 13.96 -2.39 -1.58
CA LEU A 141 12.69 -1.81 -1.14
C LEU A 141 12.10 -1.01 -2.30
N VAL A 142 11.07 -1.55 -2.95
CA VAL A 142 10.47 -0.93 -4.14
C VAL A 142 9.27 -0.07 -3.73
N THR A 143 9.19 1.13 -4.31
CA THR A 143 8.03 2.03 -4.21
C THR A 143 7.48 2.31 -5.61
N PHE A 144 6.20 2.68 -5.69
CA PHE A 144 5.53 3.00 -6.94
C PHE A 144 5.29 4.50 -7.05
N GLY A 145 5.89 5.14 -8.06
CA GLY A 145 5.72 6.56 -8.35
C GLY A 145 4.54 6.83 -9.28
N ILE A 146 3.75 7.86 -8.98
CA ILE A 146 2.69 8.36 -9.86
C ILE A 146 3.17 9.64 -10.54
N VAL A 147 2.94 9.75 -11.86
CA VAL A 147 3.26 10.97 -12.61
C VAL A 147 2.40 12.13 -12.09
N PRO A 148 3.00 13.19 -11.53
CA PRO A 148 2.24 14.32 -11.01
C PRO A 148 1.49 15.05 -12.13
N THR A 149 0.26 15.46 -11.85
CA THR A 149 -0.54 16.30 -12.78
C THR A 149 -0.59 17.77 -12.37
N HIS A 150 -0.20 18.07 -11.13
CA HIS A 150 -0.09 19.41 -10.56
C HIS A 150 0.86 19.39 -9.35
N ALA A 151 1.11 20.56 -8.76
CA ALA A 151 1.85 20.69 -7.50
C ALA A 151 0.92 20.42 -6.30
N GLU A 152 0.94 19.20 -5.79
CA GLU A 152 0.21 18.80 -4.57
C GLU A 152 1.14 18.88 -3.35
N THR A 153 0.66 19.39 -2.21
CA THR A 153 1.42 19.51 -0.95
C THR A 153 1.04 18.42 0.06
N GLY A 154 -0.09 17.75 -0.15
CA GLY A 154 -0.57 16.67 0.71
C GLY A 154 0.09 15.31 0.49
N TYR A 155 0.93 15.17 -0.55
CA TYR A 155 1.60 13.92 -0.93
C TYR A 155 3.10 13.94 -0.64
N GLY A 156 3.67 12.76 -0.48
CA GLY A 156 5.11 12.56 -0.58
C GLY A 156 5.56 12.60 -2.05
N TYR A 157 6.79 13.04 -2.27
CA TYR A 157 7.46 13.05 -3.57
C TYR A 157 8.70 12.15 -3.55
N ILE A 158 8.95 11.50 -4.67
CA ILE A 158 10.09 10.61 -4.91
C ILE A 158 10.90 11.23 -6.04
N ARG A 159 12.15 11.62 -5.76
CA ARG A 159 13.08 12.07 -6.79
C ARG A 159 13.68 10.87 -7.49
N ARG A 160 13.51 10.76 -8.80
CA ARG A 160 14.18 9.72 -9.58
C ARG A 160 15.69 9.99 -9.63
N GLY A 161 16.46 8.95 -9.37
CA GLY A 161 17.90 8.89 -9.58
C GLY A 161 18.22 8.23 -10.91
N GLU A 162 19.32 7.47 -10.90
CA GLU A 162 19.81 6.74 -12.06
C GLU A 162 18.85 5.63 -12.49
N LEU A 163 18.81 5.36 -13.79
CA LEU A 163 18.08 4.23 -14.35
C LEU A 163 18.71 2.92 -13.89
N ILE A 164 17.89 2.00 -13.41
CA ILE A 164 18.27 0.63 -13.07
C ILE A 164 17.51 -0.31 -14.01
N GLY A 165 18.25 -1.14 -14.75
CA GLY A 165 17.64 -1.99 -15.77
C GLY A 165 17.11 -1.17 -16.94
N ASN A 166 15.87 -1.43 -17.35
CA ASN A 166 15.26 -0.79 -18.52
C ASN A 166 14.20 0.26 -18.17
N ASP A 167 13.54 0.11 -17.02
CA ASP A 167 12.30 0.81 -16.70
C ASP A 167 12.08 1.06 -15.19
N ALA A 168 13.10 0.82 -14.37
CA ALA A 168 13.12 1.20 -12.95
C ALA A 168 14.18 2.27 -12.67
N TYR A 169 14.03 3.01 -11.58
CA TYR A 169 14.97 4.06 -11.17
C TYR A 169 15.39 3.85 -9.73
N ALA A 170 16.64 4.20 -9.42
CA ALA A 170 17.06 4.42 -8.05
C ALA A 170 16.24 5.56 -7.44
N VAL A 171 15.88 5.47 -6.17
CA VAL A 171 15.31 6.61 -5.44
C VAL A 171 16.47 7.48 -4.98
N ALA A 172 16.56 8.70 -5.53
CA ALA A 172 17.60 9.65 -5.12
C ALA A 172 17.22 10.38 -3.84
N GLU A 173 15.92 10.57 -3.59
CA GLU A 173 15.41 11.30 -2.45
C GLU A 173 13.93 10.98 -2.22
N PHE A 174 13.50 10.97 -0.96
CA PHE A 174 12.11 10.88 -0.55
C PHE A 174 11.76 12.11 0.29
N VAL A 175 10.73 12.86 -0.10
CA VAL A 175 10.31 14.10 0.56
C VAL A 175 8.85 14.01 0.92
N GLU A 176 8.50 14.14 2.20
CA GLU A 176 7.10 14.07 2.64
C GLU A 176 6.49 15.48 2.74
N LYS A 177 5.41 15.73 1.99
CA LYS A 177 4.56 16.93 2.10
C LYS A 177 5.33 18.26 2.04
N PRO A 178 5.98 18.56 0.89
CA PRO A 178 6.68 19.82 0.70
C PRO A 178 5.73 21.03 0.77
N ASP A 179 6.30 22.22 0.99
CA ASP A 179 5.56 23.47 0.80
C ASP A 179 5.18 23.71 -0.67
N ILE A 180 4.31 24.69 -0.91
CA ILE A 180 3.73 24.94 -2.22
C ILE A 180 4.77 25.35 -3.28
N ASP A 181 5.79 26.12 -2.87
CA ASP A 181 6.83 26.60 -3.77
C ASP A 181 7.72 25.42 -4.20
N THR A 182 8.12 24.60 -3.24
CA THR A 182 8.91 23.38 -3.44
C THR A 182 8.14 22.35 -4.29
N ALA A 183 6.85 22.14 -4.02
CA ALA A 183 5.99 21.27 -4.85
C ALA A 183 5.89 21.79 -6.29
N GLY A 184 5.83 23.12 -6.46
CA GLY A 184 5.84 23.79 -7.76
C GLY A 184 7.12 23.50 -8.55
N ASP A 185 8.27 23.55 -7.88
CA ASP A 185 9.57 23.24 -8.48
C ASP A 185 9.71 21.76 -8.84
N TYR A 186 9.22 20.87 -7.96
CA TYR A 186 9.21 19.42 -8.21
C TYR A 186 8.39 19.08 -9.45
N PHE A 187 7.18 19.65 -9.55
CA PHE A 187 6.31 19.47 -10.71
C PHE A 187 6.96 19.97 -12.00
N LYS A 188 7.51 21.20 -12.01
CA LYS A 188 8.17 21.79 -13.17
C LYS A 188 9.41 21.00 -13.62
N SER A 189 10.14 20.39 -12.69
CA SER A 189 11.38 19.67 -13.00
C SER A 189 11.16 18.41 -13.83
N GLY A 190 9.98 17.77 -13.74
CA GLY A 190 9.70 16.47 -14.34
C GLY A 190 10.57 15.31 -13.80
N LYS A 191 11.29 15.52 -12.70
CA LYS A 191 12.18 14.53 -12.07
C LYS A 191 11.58 13.89 -10.81
N TYR A 192 10.43 14.36 -10.37
CA TYR A 192 9.75 13.83 -9.20
C TYR A 192 8.45 13.13 -9.56
N TYR A 193 8.13 12.11 -8.79
CA TYR A 193 6.87 11.38 -8.83
C TYR A 193 6.17 11.50 -7.48
N TRP A 194 4.85 11.43 -7.43
CA TRP A 194 4.15 11.28 -6.17
C TRP A 194 4.37 9.87 -5.60
N ASN A 195 4.61 9.78 -4.30
CA ASN A 195 4.60 8.50 -3.60
C ASN A 195 3.16 7.96 -3.55
N SER A 196 2.93 6.82 -4.19
CA SER A 196 1.64 6.13 -4.15
C SER A 196 1.30 5.54 -2.78
N GLY A 197 2.26 5.41 -1.86
CA GLY A 197 2.08 4.70 -0.59
C GLY A 197 2.00 3.17 -0.73
N MET A 198 2.20 2.63 -1.92
CA MET A 198 2.39 1.20 -2.14
C MET A 198 3.88 0.83 -2.10
N PHE A 199 4.18 -0.36 -1.60
CA PHE A 199 5.54 -0.87 -1.53
C PHE A 199 5.63 -2.37 -1.82
N LEU A 200 6.79 -2.83 -2.29
CA LEU A 200 7.08 -4.24 -2.48
C LEU A 200 8.51 -4.56 -2.03
N PHE A 201 8.67 -5.51 -1.11
CA PHE A 201 9.96 -5.93 -0.57
C PHE A 201 9.87 -7.29 0.10
N ARG A 202 11.03 -7.93 0.34
CA ARG A 202 11.10 -9.08 1.25
C ARG A 202 10.86 -8.63 2.69
N ALA A 203 10.22 -9.51 3.47
CA ALA A 203 10.00 -9.28 4.89
C ALA A 203 11.32 -9.06 5.63
N SER A 204 12.35 -9.88 5.35
CA SER A 204 13.67 -9.70 5.98
C SER A 204 14.36 -8.39 5.57
N SER A 205 14.25 -7.99 4.29
CA SER A 205 14.84 -6.74 3.79
C SER A 205 14.26 -5.53 4.53
N TYR A 206 12.94 -5.51 4.77
CA TYR A 206 12.31 -4.43 5.51
C TYR A 206 12.74 -4.35 6.97
N LEU A 207 12.91 -5.50 7.63
CA LEU A 207 13.29 -5.55 9.05
C LEU A 207 14.77 -5.25 9.32
N ASN A 208 15.62 -5.33 8.30
CA ASN A 208 17.05 -5.06 8.40
C ASN A 208 17.44 -3.61 8.04
N GLU A 209 16.48 -2.80 7.59
CA GLU A 209 16.66 -1.37 7.28
C GLU A 209 16.60 -0.51 8.56
#